data_AF-A0A183CG84-F1
#
_entry.id   AF-A0A183CG84-F1
#
_cell.length_a   1.000
_cell.length_b   1.000
_cell.length_c   1.000
_cell.angle_alpha   90.00
_cell.angle_beta   90.00
_cell.angle_gamma   90.00
#
_symmetry.space_group_name_H-M   'P 1'
#
loop_
_entity.id
_entity.type
_entity.pdbx_description
1 polymer ?
#
loop_
_entity_poly.entity_id
_entity_poly.type
_entity_poly.pdbx_seq_one_letter_code
_entity_poly.pdbx_strand_id
1 'polypeptide(L)'
;MQFMGTIADTLTEAGHQVHFMRLIPNNFTISWPKEVHKAQKIHDIRQMFAENSINIQQLSILNDPFDDNAFPTFFWQSDGWTSFMNFSANLCQELTWNKELIRNFEAEQFDVAIAEMYDLCPFAMFHRIGVKTKLAALAAPLFQVTAKQFGIPTFASYVT
;
A
#
# COMPACT_ATOMS: atom_id res chain seq x y z
N MET A 1 -0.34 -11.04 0.65
CA MET A 1 -0.34 -10.85 2.13
C MET A 1 -1.69 -10.26 2.49
N GLN A 2 -2.42 -10.78 3.49
CA GLN A 2 -3.82 -10.40 3.73
C GLN A 2 -4.01 -9.25 4.75
N PHE A 3 -2.95 -8.54 5.14
CA PHE A 3 -2.95 -7.62 6.29
C PHE A 3 -4.07 -6.56 6.26
N MET A 4 -4.11 -5.74 5.21
CA MET A 4 -5.13 -4.71 5.05
C MET A 4 -6.54 -5.30 4.89
N GLY A 5 -6.63 -6.47 4.26
CA GLY A 5 -7.90 -7.16 4.09
C GLY A 5 -8.48 -7.73 5.38
N THR A 6 -7.64 -8.24 6.27
CA THR A 6 -8.05 -8.67 7.62
C THR A 6 -8.57 -7.48 8.44
N ILE A 7 -7.95 -6.30 8.34
CA ILE A 7 -8.47 -5.08 8.99
C ILE A 7 -9.88 -4.76 8.46
N ALA A 8 -10.07 -4.79 7.14
CA ALA A 8 -11.36 -4.50 6.52
C ALA A 8 -12.46 -5.51 6.93
N ASP A 9 -12.15 -6.82 6.93
CA ASP A 9 -13.08 -7.86 7.33
C ASP A 9 -13.44 -7.75 8.82
N THR A 10 -12.46 -7.47 9.69
CA THR A 10 -12.67 -7.28 11.15
C THR A 10 -13.58 -6.09 11.44
N LEU A 11 -13.36 -4.95 10.75
CA LEU A 11 -14.22 -3.77 10.91
C LEU A 11 -15.64 -4.05 10.43
N THR A 12 -15.79 -4.83 9.35
CA THR A 12 -17.12 -5.21 8.85
C THR A 12 -17.84 -6.11 9.85
N GLU A 13 -17.16 -7.09 10.44
CA GLU A 13 -17.71 -7.96 11.49
C GLU A 13 -18.12 -7.20 12.75
N ALA A 14 -17.38 -6.14 13.09
CA ALA A 14 -17.74 -5.23 14.17
C ALA A 14 -18.96 -4.34 13.86
N GLY A 15 -19.53 -4.42 12.65
CA GLY A 15 -20.73 -3.70 12.23
C GLY A 15 -20.47 -2.39 11.50
N HIS A 16 -19.23 -2.10 11.10
CA HIS A 16 -18.92 -0.90 10.30
C HIS A 16 -19.21 -1.11 8.81
N GLN A 17 -19.53 -0.02 8.11
CA GLN A 17 -19.56 0.00 6.65
C GLN A 17 -18.16 0.28 6.12
N VAL A 18 -17.61 -0.67 5.37
CA VAL A 18 -16.22 -0.67 4.93
C VAL A 18 -16.18 -0.68 3.41
N HIS A 19 -15.50 0.32 2.85
CA HIS A 19 -15.11 0.33 1.45
C HIS A 19 -13.63 -0.03 1.37
N PHE A 20 -13.30 -1.01 0.53
CA PHE A 20 -11.93 -1.44 0.33
C PHE A 20 -11.45 -0.98 -1.04
N MET A 21 -10.31 -0.30 -1.10
CA MET A 21 -9.74 0.20 -2.35
C MET A 21 -8.49 -0.61 -2.70
N ARG A 22 -8.39 -1.06 -3.95
CA ARG A 22 -7.24 -1.80 -4.48
C ARG A 22 -6.68 -1.10 -5.69
N LEU A 23 -5.36 -0.97 -5.72
CA LEU A 23 -4.62 -0.51 -6.88
C LEU A 23 -4.16 -1.74 -7.68
N ILE A 24 -4.57 -1.81 -8.94
CA ILE A 24 -4.25 -2.93 -9.82
C ILE A 24 -3.35 -2.44 -10.97
N PRO A 25 -2.11 -2.95 -11.08
CA PRO A 25 -1.24 -2.64 -12.22
C PRO A 25 -1.84 -3.19 -13.53
N ASN A 26 -1.69 -2.46 -14.65
CA ASN A 26 -2.34 -2.79 -15.92
C ASN A 26 -1.91 -4.16 -16.49
N ASN A 27 -0.63 -4.52 -16.35
CA ASN A 27 -0.06 -5.79 -16.85
C ASN A 27 -0.19 -6.95 -15.86
N PHE A 28 -0.95 -6.78 -14.78
CA PHE A 28 -1.08 -7.79 -13.73
C PHE A 28 -2.18 -8.81 -14.08
N THR A 29 -1.77 -10.00 -14.53
CA THR A 29 -2.66 -11.11 -14.92
C THR A 29 -2.85 -12.17 -13.83
N ILE A 30 -2.07 -12.10 -12.74
CA ILE A 30 -2.17 -13.04 -11.62
C ILE A 30 -3.41 -12.68 -10.80
N SER A 31 -4.34 -13.63 -10.65
CA SER A 31 -5.45 -13.49 -9.70
C SER A 31 -4.89 -13.62 -8.28
N TRP A 32 -4.77 -12.51 -7.57
CA TRP A 32 -4.53 -12.58 -6.13
C TRP A 32 -5.69 -13.34 -5.46
N PRO A 33 -5.42 -14.20 -4.46
CA PRO A 33 -6.48 -14.74 -3.62
C PRO A 33 -7.31 -13.58 -3.07
N LYS A 34 -8.61 -13.79 -2.85
CA LYS A 34 -9.46 -12.77 -2.21
C LYS A 34 -8.82 -12.37 -0.88
N GLU A 35 -8.27 -11.16 -0.82
CA GLU A 35 -7.69 -10.60 0.40
C GLU A 35 -8.79 -10.11 1.36
N VAL A 36 -9.97 -9.81 0.81
CA VAL A 36 -11.13 -9.27 1.51
C VAL A 36 -12.36 -10.08 1.16
N HIS A 37 -13.14 -10.45 2.17
CA HIS A 37 -14.30 -11.32 2.03
C HIS A 37 -15.62 -10.64 2.39
N LYS A 38 -15.58 -9.65 3.28
CA LYS A 38 -16.76 -9.12 3.95
C LYS A 38 -17.04 -7.64 3.66
N ALA A 39 -16.06 -6.90 3.14
CA ALA A 39 -16.27 -5.48 2.78
C ALA A 39 -17.44 -5.30 1.80
N GLN A 40 -18.24 -4.27 2.02
CA GLN A 40 -19.48 -4.02 1.28
C GLN A 40 -19.22 -3.55 -0.15
N LYS A 41 -18.19 -2.71 -0.34
CA LYS A 41 -17.76 -2.23 -1.66
C LYS A 41 -16.26 -2.44 -1.83
N ILE A 42 -15.87 -2.99 -2.98
CA ILE A 42 -14.47 -3.12 -3.39
C ILE A 42 -14.27 -2.26 -4.64
N HIS A 43 -13.35 -1.31 -4.55
CA HIS A 43 -13.01 -0.37 -5.61
C HIS A 43 -11.67 -0.78 -6.23
N ASP A 44 -11.74 -1.36 -7.42
CA ASP A 44 -10.56 -1.78 -8.18
C ASP A 44 -10.14 -0.67 -9.14
N ILE A 45 -9.06 0.02 -8.80
CA ILE A 45 -8.51 1.13 -9.59
C ILE A 45 -7.35 0.57 -10.40
N ARG A 46 -7.55 0.45 -11.71
CA ARG A 46 -6.51 0.01 -12.64
C ARG A 46 -5.63 1.18 -13.03
N GLN A 47 -4.31 0.96 -13.03
CA GLN A 47 -3.33 1.95 -13.45
C GLN A 47 -3.39 2.14 -14.98
N MET A 48 -3.81 3.30 -15.47
CA MET A 48 -3.97 3.60 -16.91
C MET A 48 -2.76 4.33 -17.51
N PHE A 49 -2.05 5.19 -16.76
CA PHE A 49 -0.98 6.07 -17.25
C PHE A 49 0.41 5.44 -17.40
N ALA A 50 0.56 4.13 -17.22
CA ALA A 50 1.88 3.51 -17.15
C ALA A 50 2.34 2.86 -18.47
N GLU A 51 2.66 3.67 -19.48
CA GLU A 51 3.45 3.22 -20.64
C GLU A 51 4.83 2.68 -20.20
N ASN A 52 5.34 3.12 -19.04
CA ASN A 52 6.57 2.62 -18.38
C ASN A 52 6.27 1.86 -17.08
N SER A 53 5.20 1.05 -17.03
CA SER A 53 4.92 0.22 -15.85
C SER A 53 6.06 -0.75 -15.61
N ILE A 54 6.52 -0.83 -14.36
CA ILE A 54 7.41 -1.91 -13.92
C ILE A 54 6.74 -3.22 -14.34
N ASN A 55 7.49 -4.11 -14.99
CA ASN A 55 7.02 -5.48 -15.10
C ASN A 55 7.16 -6.12 -13.72
N ILE A 56 6.10 -6.00 -12.92
CA ILE A 56 6.08 -6.48 -11.53
C ILE A 56 6.37 -7.99 -11.50
N GLN A 57 6.02 -8.74 -12.55
CA GLN A 57 6.30 -10.19 -12.66
C GLN A 57 7.80 -10.50 -12.80
N GLN A 58 8.62 -9.52 -13.18
CA GLN A 58 10.08 -9.65 -13.29
C GLN A 58 10.82 -9.21 -12.03
N LEU A 59 10.12 -8.72 -11.00
CA LEU A 59 10.75 -8.38 -9.74
C LEU A 59 11.18 -9.66 -9.01
N SER A 60 12.48 -9.87 -8.88
CA SER A 60 13.08 -11.05 -8.21
C SER A 60 12.53 -11.27 -6.81
N ILE A 61 12.22 -10.19 -6.08
CA ILE A 61 11.63 -10.21 -4.72
C ILE A 61 10.27 -10.93 -4.65
N LEU A 62 9.52 -11.03 -5.76
CA LEU A 62 8.25 -11.77 -5.79
C LEU A 62 8.44 -13.27 -5.98
N ASN A 63 9.59 -13.68 -6.53
CA ASN A 63 9.93 -15.09 -6.73
C ASN A 63 10.66 -15.66 -5.50
N ASP A 64 11.63 -14.91 -4.97
CA ASP A 64 12.31 -15.24 -3.72
C ASP A 64 12.68 -13.95 -2.95
N PRO A 65 11.96 -13.61 -1.88
CA PRO A 65 12.25 -12.42 -1.08
C PRO A 65 13.51 -12.56 -0.21
N PHE A 66 14.11 -13.75 -0.14
CA PHE A 66 15.34 -14.04 0.62
C PHE A 66 16.56 -14.27 -0.29
N ASP A 67 16.44 -14.08 -1.60
CA ASP A 67 17.61 -14.06 -2.49
C ASP A 67 18.49 -12.86 -2.14
N ASP A 68 19.75 -13.12 -1.79
CA ASP A 68 20.75 -12.10 -1.45
C ASP A 68 20.95 -11.07 -2.58
N ASN A 69 20.60 -11.42 -3.82
CA ASN A 69 20.62 -10.52 -4.96
C ASN A 69 19.30 -9.75 -5.16
N ALA A 70 18.20 -10.15 -4.51
CA ALA A 70 16.89 -9.51 -4.62
C ALA A 70 16.75 -8.25 -3.75
N PHE A 71 17.58 -8.11 -2.72
CA PHE A 71 17.58 -6.93 -1.85
C PHE A 71 18.97 -6.25 -1.87
N PRO A 72 19.25 -5.39 -2.87
CA PRO A 72 20.53 -4.71 -2.92
C PRO A 72 20.78 -3.94 -1.62
N THR A 73 22.02 -4.02 -1.14
CA THR A 73 22.49 -3.47 0.15
C THR A 73 22.19 -1.97 0.30
N PHE A 74 21.97 -1.28 -0.82
CA PHE A 74 21.39 0.05 -0.89
C PHE A 74 20.10 0.02 -1.72
N PHE A 75 19.01 -0.49 -1.12
CA PHE A 75 17.69 -0.50 -1.74
C PHE A 75 17.36 0.88 -2.35
N TRP A 76 17.58 1.95 -1.58
CA TRP A 76 17.36 3.35 -1.97
C TRP A 76 18.21 3.86 -3.15
N GLN A 77 19.29 3.18 -3.53
CA GLN A 77 20.16 3.55 -4.67
C GLN A 77 20.08 2.53 -5.82
N SER A 78 19.16 1.58 -5.75
CA SER A 78 18.97 0.58 -6.80
C SER A 78 18.04 1.08 -7.91
N ASP A 79 18.22 0.54 -9.12
CA ASP A 79 17.27 0.72 -10.22
C ASP A 79 15.85 0.26 -9.80
N GLY A 80 15.76 -0.77 -8.94
CA GLY A 80 14.50 -1.25 -8.36
C GLY A 80 13.76 -0.19 -7.54
N TRP A 81 14.46 0.63 -6.75
CA TRP A 81 13.85 1.74 -6.01
C TRP A 81 13.39 2.86 -6.94
N THR A 82 14.20 3.21 -7.94
CA THR A 82 13.79 4.20 -8.95
C THR A 82 12.52 3.75 -9.68
N SER A 83 12.48 2.49 -10.10
CA SER A 83 11.29 1.87 -10.67
C SER A 83 10.09 1.94 -9.72
N PHE A 84 10.25 1.51 -8.46
CA PHE A 84 9.20 1.54 -7.45
C PHE A 84 8.65 2.96 -7.20
N MET A 85 9.51 3.96 -7.11
CA MET A 85 9.12 5.35 -6.92
C MET A 85 8.37 5.91 -8.15
N ASN A 86 8.79 5.56 -9.36
CA ASN A 86 8.08 5.93 -10.59
C ASN A 86 6.70 5.28 -10.66
N PHE A 87 6.60 3.98 -10.31
CA PHE A 87 5.33 3.28 -10.22
C PHE A 87 4.40 3.93 -9.19
N SER A 88 4.93 4.23 -8.00
CA SER A 88 4.20 4.91 -6.94
C SER A 88 3.70 6.27 -7.43
N ALA A 89 4.54 7.10 -8.03
CA ALA A 89 4.17 8.41 -8.57
C ALA A 89 3.04 8.32 -9.62
N ASN A 90 3.09 7.34 -10.52
CA ASN A 90 2.02 7.12 -11.50
C ASN A 90 0.70 6.73 -10.83
N LEU A 91 0.73 5.86 -9.80
CA LEU A 91 -0.48 5.52 -9.04
C LEU A 91 -1.03 6.73 -8.28
N CYS A 92 -0.16 7.57 -7.74
CA CYS A 92 -0.58 8.82 -7.09
C CYS A 92 -1.34 9.73 -8.05
N GLN A 93 -0.84 9.83 -9.28
CA GLN A 93 -1.46 10.61 -10.34
C GLN A 93 -2.86 10.09 -10.67
N GLU A 94 -3.03 8.78 -10.81
CA GLU A 94 -4.34 8.15 -11.02
C GLU A 94 -5.33 8.49 -9.91
N LEU A 95 -4.91 8.31 -8.66
CA LEU A 95 -5.76 8.53 -7.49
C LEU A 95 -6.17 10.00 -7.33
N THR A 96 -5.27 10.93 -7.65
CA THR A 96 -5.47 12.36 -7.39
C THR A 96 -6.06 13.13 -8.59
N TRP A 97 -5.94 12.62 -9.82
CA TRP A 97 -6.54 13.25 -11.02
C TRP A 97 -7.86 12.64 -11.45
N ASN A 98 -8.23 11.46 -10.95
CA ASN A 98 -9.55 10.89 -11.21
C ASN A 98 -10.65 11.67 -10.46
N LYS A 99 -11.17 12.72 -11.10
CA LYS A 99 -12.21 13.60 -10.54
C LYS A 99 -13.51 12.87 -10.22
N GLU A 100 -13.85 11.85 -11.00
CA GLU A 100 -15.07 11.07 -10.79
C GLU A 100 -14.94 10.22 -9.52
N LEU A 101 -13.83 9.51 -9.37
CA LEU A 101 -13.51 8.75 -8.16
C LEU A 101 -13.55 9.64 -6.91
N ILE A 102 -12.86 10.79 -6.97
CA ILE A 102 -12.83 11.76 -5.85
C ILE A 102 -14.24 12.21 -5.50
N ARG A 103 -15.06 12.60 -6.48
CA ARG A 103 -16.44 13.04 -6.26
C ARG A 103 -17.31 11.94 -5.65
N ASN A 104 -17.14 10.70 -6.11
CA ASN A 104 -17.86 9.56 -5.56
C ASN A 104 -17.46 9.33 -4.09
N PHE A 105 -16.17 9.39 -3.77
CA PHE A 105 -15.68 9.20 -2.41
C PHE A 105 -16.02 10.37 -1.48
N GLU A 106 -16.08 11.59 -1.98
CA GLU A 106 -16.62 12.75 -1.26
C GLU A 106 -18.09 12.54 -0.90
N ALA A 107 -18.89 11.97 -1.80
CA ALA A 107 -20.31 11.73 -1.55
C ALA A 107 -20.57 10.66 -0.48
N GLU A 108 -19.65 9.72 -0.29
CA GLU A 108 -19.78 8.66 0.73
C GLU A 108 -19.51 9.16 2.16
N GLN A 109 -18.86 10.32 2.34
CA GLN A 109 -18.65 10.97 3.64
C GLN A 109 -17.99 10.06 4.71
N PHE A 110 -16.83 9.47 4.38
CA PHE A 110 -16.13 8.56 5.30
C PHE A 110 -15.68 9.24 6.61
N ASP A 111 -15.92 8.57 7.74
CA ASP A 111 -15.48 9.01 9.08
C ASP A 111 -13.99 8.71 9.34
N VAL A 112 -13.52 7.56 8.84
CA VAL A 112 -12.18 7.02 9.06
C VAL A 112 -11.61 6.48 7.75
N ALA A 113 -10.35 6.79 7.49
CA ALA A 113 -9.61 6.22 6.38
C ALA A 113 -8.32 5.56 6.88
N ILE A 114 -8.03 4.37 6.35
CA ILE A 114 -6.88 3.56 6.74
C ILE A 114 -6.12 3.21 5.47
N ALA A 115 -4.82 3.45 5.45
CA ALA A 115 -3.92 3.02 4.39
C ALA A 115 -2.69 2.34 4.97
N GLU A 116 -2.03 1.51 4.17
CA GLU A 116 -0.73 0.98 4.54
C GLU A 116 0.30 2.12 4.57
N MET A 117 1.21 2.10 5.54
CA MET A 117 2.17 3.19 5.76
C MET A 117 3.10 3.45 4.56
N TYR A 118 3.35 2.44 3.73
CA TYR A 118 4.17 2.57 2.52
C TYR A 118 3.41 3.09 1.31
N ASP A 119 2.07 3.14 1.39
CA ASP A 119 1.24 3.78 0.36
C ASP A 119 1.17 5.28 0.63
N LEU A 120 2.02 6.07 -0.03
CA LEU A 120 2.11 7.50 0.24
C LEU A 120 0.86 8.29 -0.20
N CYS A 121 0.18 7.84 -1.25
CA CYS A 121 -0.81 8.66 -1.96
C CYS A 121 -2.27 8.56 -1.50
N PRO A 122 -2.73 7.46 -0.90
CA PRO A 122 -4.03 7.43 -0.24
C PRO A 122 -4.21 8.56 0.78
N PHE A 123 -3.17 8.98 1.51
CA PHE A 123 -3.29 10.06 2.50
C PHE A 123 -3.66 11.42 1.89
N ALA A 124 -3.11 11.74 0.71
CA ALA A 124 -3.47 12.95 -0.03
C ALA A 124 -4.94 12.89 -0.47
N MET A 125 -5.39 11.72 -0.95
CA MET A 125 -6.79 11.49 -1.30
C MET A 125 -7.71 11.60 -0.08
N PHE A 126 -7.36 11.01 1.07
CA PHE A 126 -8.13 11.11 2.31
C PHE A 126 -8.30 12.55 2.77
N HIS A 127 -7.24 13.37 2.63
CA HIS A 127 -7.33 14.79 2.89
C HIS A 127 -8.26 15.49 1.88
N ARG A 128 -8.14 15.18 0.59
CA ARG A 128 -8.93 15.79 -0.48
C ARG A 128 -10.43 15.52 -0.35
N ILE A 129 -10.82 14.31 0.05
CA ILE A 129 -12.23 13.91 0.24
C ILE A 129 -12.79 14.33 1.61
N GLY A 130 -11.98 14.96 2.46
CA GLY A 130 -12.44 15.55 3.71
C GLY A 130 -12.50 14.62 4.93
N VAL A 131 -11.90 13.42 4.87
CA VAL A 131 -11.86 12.52 6.03
C VAL A 131 -11.06 13.17 7.16
N LYS A 132 -11.63 13.18 8.37
CA LYS A 132 -10.96 13.76 9.55
C LYS A 132 -9.94 12.81 10.15
N THR A 133 -10.32 11.55 10.34
CA THR A 133 -9.48 10.53 10.97
C THR A 133 -8.73 9.72 9.92
N LYS A 134 -7.40 9.78 9.94
CA LYS A 134 -6.52 9.12 8.97
C LYS A 134 -5.54 8.24 9.74
N LEU A 135 -5.51 6.96 9.43
CA LEU A 135 -4.66 5.98 10.10
C LEU A 135 -3.68 5.37 9.10
N ALA A 136 -2.43 5.24 9.53
CA ALA A 136 -1.43 4.46 8.83
C ALA A 136 -1.29 3.11 9.53
N ALA A 137 -1.48 2.02 8.80
CA ALA A 137 -1.29 0.66 9.28
C ALA A 137 0.05 0.13 8.76
N LEU A 138 0.80 -0.59 9.59
CA LEU A 138 2.10 -1.15 9.24
C LEU A 138 2.22 -2.55 9.82
N ALA A 139 2.57 -3.52 8.98
CA ALA A 139 2.89 -4.89 9.37
C ALA A 139 4.37 -5.18 9.10
N ALA A 140 5.26 -4.46 9.77
CA ALA A 140 6.70 -4.66 9.68
C ALA A 140 7.32 -4.83 11.07
N PRO A 141 8.46 -5.52 11.18
CA PRO A 141 9.25 -5.51 12.41
C PRO A 141 9.61 -4.08 12.83
N LEU A 142 9.77 -3.88 14.14
CA LEU A 142 10.23 -2.59 14.67
C LEU A 142 11.61 -2.24 14.09
N PHE A 143 11.73 -1.07 13.47
CA PHE A 143 13.00 -0.59 12.96
C PHE A 143 14.02 -0.43 14.10
N GLN A 144 15.25 -0.89 13.88
CA GLN A 144 16.36 -0.80 14.83
C GLN A 144 16.60 0.64 15.32
N VAL A 145 16.55 1.63 14.41
CA VAL A 145 16.72 3.04 14.74
C VAL A 145 15.63 3.51 15.71
N THR A 146 14.38 3.10 15.47
CA THR A 146 13.24 3.38 16.34
C THR A 146 13.43 2.71 17.70
N ALA A 147 13.80 1.43 17.74
CA ALA A 147 14.06 0.70 18.98
C ALA A 147 15.14 1.39 19.83
N LYS A 148 16.27 1.78 19.21
CA LYS A 148 17.35 2.52 19.88
C LYS A 148 16.87 3.86 20.43
N GLN A 149 16.08 4.61 19.66
CA GLN A 149 15.53 5.90 20.09
C GLN A 149 14.63 5.77 21.32
N PHE A 150 13.89 4.67 21.45
CA PHE A 150 13.00 4.40 22.58
C PHE A 150 13.65 3.57 23.70
N GLY A 151 14.96 3.30 23.62
CA GLY A 151 15.66 2.49 24.63
C GLY A 151 15.21 1.03 24.70
N ILE A 152 14.58 0.53 23.64
CA ILE A 152 14.17 -0.88 23.53
C ILE A 152 15.42 -1.71 23.22
N PRO A 153 15.74 -2.76 24.00
CA PRO A 153 16.88 -3.63 23.72
C PRO A 153 16.78 -4.22 22.31
N THR A 154 17.82 -4.03 21.49
CA THR A 154 17.95 -4.65 20.17
C THR A 154 18.95 -5.81 20.22
N PHE A 155 18.70 -6.86 19.44
CA PHE A 155 19.65 -7.97 19.34
C PHE A 155 20.95 -7.50 18.68
N ALA A 156 22.09 -7.89 19.25
CA ALA A 156 23.41 -7.54 18.75
C ALA A 156 23.75 -8.16 17.38
N SER A 157 22.92 -9.06 16.85
CA SER A 157 23.18 -9.83 15.62
C SER A 157 23.11 -9.04 14.30
N TYR A 158 22.92 -7.71 14.33
CA TYR A 158 22.84 -6.86 13.14
C TYR A 158 24.08 -5.97 12.93
N VAL A 159 25.17 -6.19 13.70
CA VAL A 159 26.50 -5.62 13.41
C VAL A 159 27.31 -6.62 12.59
N THR A 160 27.23 -6.48 11.27
CA THR A 160 28.30 -6.85 10.33
C THR A 160 28.41 -5.76 9.29
#